data_AF-A0A2N3VIL7-F1
#
_entry.id   AF-A0A2N3VIL7-F1
#
_cell.length_a   1.000
_cell.length_b   1.000
_cell.length_c   1.000
_cell.angle_alpha   90.00
_cell.angle_beta   90.00
_cell.angle_gamma   90.00
#
_symmetry.space_group_name_H-M   'P 1'
#
loop_
_entity.id
_entity.type
_entity.pdbx_description
1 polymer ?
#
loop_
_entity_poly.entity_id
_entity_poly.type
_entity_poly.pdbx_seq_one_letter_code
_entity_poly.pdbx_strand_id
1 'polypeptide(L)'
;MTSARVGVVPAVQCGLGLARARIAADLEPIAVRERPVAEAVGATLALALAAGTPLPRVDSAAMDGYAVAGPGPWWRLHQQVSYAGRGCSVVLAPGEAVRIATGAATPLGTTATLRDEHIVTTSVSGKPVVMRAPGAPVRDDTRRQGEHWSSGTELARAGARVSAALASAALSAEAETVTVRGPLRADVVMTGDEIRAVGPLGPGETRDSLGPVMPEFLRCCDIESTGLWHLADSRDLLRSWLTLKSHADLVVMVGATGRGAADHLRALLTDLGARIIVERIAIRPGGSTLVAQLPDGRVLLGLPGNPFAAVAALLAVGPAVVDALTLRTPGPTMWGRLSDAGVMEGEATRIVGVQQHPGGVWRSTGPAHTPHLAGLIPCQALAILPPGTGRGSLVELLPLPH
;
A
#
# COMPACT_ATOMS: atom_id res chain seq x y z
N MET A 1 -43.98 -39.36 -12.49
CA MET A 1 -43.65 -37.97 -12.83
C MET A 1 -42.17 -37.77 -12.53
N THR A 2 -41.36 -37.81 -13.57
CA THR A 2 -39.90 -37.74 -13.52
C THR A 2 -39.49 -36.29 -13.30
N SER A 3 -38.93 -35.99 -12.14
CA SER A 3 -38.39 -34.67 -11.79
C SER A 3 -37.21 -34.35 -12.71
N ALA A 4 -37.39 -33.32 -13.55
CA ALA A 4 -36.34 -32.80 -14.41
C ALA A 4 -35.27 -32.14 -13.56
N ARG A 5 -34.07 -32.75 -13.50
CA ARG A 5 -32.86 -32.10 -12.99
C ARG A 5 -32.58 -30.89 -13.87
N VAL A 6 -32.78 -29.69 -13.33
CA VAL A 6 -32.27 -28.44 -13.93
C VAL A 6 -30.76 -28.64 -14.10
N GLY A 7 -30.31 -28.67 -15.36
CA GLY A 7 -28.90 -28.82 -15.69
C GLY A 7 -28.13 -27.61 -15.19
N VAL A 8 -27.31 -27.81 -14.14
CA VAL A 8 -26.35 -26.81 -13.70
C VAL A 8 -25.26 -26.73 -14.76
N VAL A 9 -25.17 -25.61 -15.48
CA VAL A 9 -24.05 -25.35 -16.38
C VAL A 9 -22.76 -25.30 -15.53
N PRO A 10 -21.74 -26.13 -15.83
CA PRO A 10 -20.51 -26.14 -15.04
C PRO A 10 -19.81 -24.79 -15.15
N ALA A 11 -19.44 -24.23 -14.00
CA ALA A 11 -18.70 -22.96 -13.93
C ALA A 11 -17.39 -23.03 -14.72
N VAL A 12 -17.08 -21.99 -15.49
CA VAL A 12 -15.82 -21.89 -16.22
C VAL A 12 -14.69 -21.62 -15.23
N GLN A 13 -13.82 -22.60 -15.03
CA GLN A 13 -12.65 -22.48 -14.17
C GLN A 13 -11.46 -21.92 -14.96
N CYS A 14 -10.78 -20.91 -14.42
CA CYS A 14 -9.59 -20.30 -15.04
C CYS A 14 -8.37 -20.32 -14.13
N GLY A 15 -7.16 -20.32 -14.70
CA GLY A 15 -5.92 -20.17 -13.92
C GLY A 15 -5.81 -18.79 -13.26
N LEU A 16 -5.03 -18.68 -12.18
CA LEU A 16 -4.89 -17.42 -11.42
C LEU A 16 -4.42 -16.23 -12.29
N GLY A 17 -3.47 -16.45 -13.19
CA GLY A 17 -3.01 -15.39 -14.10
C GLY A 17 -4.13 -14.88 -15.02
N LEU A 18 -4.95 -15.78 -15.56
CA LEU A 18 -6.11 -15.40 -16.39
C LEU A 18 -7.19 -14.70 -15.57
N ALA A 19 -7.43 -15.14 -14.32
CA ALA A 19 -8.35 -14.46 -13.42
C ALA A 19 -7.93 -13.01 -13.15
N ARG A 20 -6.65 -12.78 -12.80
CA ARG A 20 -6.09 -11.43 -12.62
C ARG A 20 -6.19 -10.58 -13.89
N ALA A 21 -5.93 -11.18 -15.06
CA ALA A 21 -6.05 -10.48 -16.35
C ALA A 21 -7.48 -10.06 -16.68
N ARG A 22 -8.48 -10.92 -16.41
CA ARG A 22 -9.91 -10.57 -16.59
C ARG A 22 -10.34 -9.46 -15.64
N ILE A 23 -9.92 -9.55 -14.37
CA ILE A 23 -10.19 -8.49 -13.38
C ILE A 23 -9.64 -7.14 -13.87
N ALA A 24 -8.41 -7.12 -14.39
CA ALA A 24 -7.79 -5.90 -14.92
C ALA A 24 -8.49 -5.34 -16.18
N ALA A 25 -9.08 -6.20 -17.01
CA ALA A 25 -9.69 -5.79 -18.28
C ALA A 25 -11.17 -5.41 -18.15
N ASP A 26 -11.91 -6.11 -17.29
CA ASP A 26 -13.38 -6.12 -17.33
C ASP A 26 -14.04 -5.39 -16.15
N LEU A 27 -13.27 -4.98 -15.13
CA LEU A 27 -13.77 -4.11 -14.06
C LEU A 27 -13.71 -2.64 -14.47
N GLU A 28 -14.77 -1.90 -14.15
CA GLU A 28 -14.78 -0.46 -14.37
C GLU A 28 -14.18 0.28 -13.18
N PRO A 29 -13.33 1.29 -13.42
CA PRO A 29 -12.67 2.02 -12.35
C PRO A 29 -13.65 2.91 -11.58
N ILE A 30 -13.38 3.10 -10.29
CA ILE A 30 -14.16 3.99 -9.44
C ILE A 30 -13.91 5.46 -9.82
N ALA A 31 -14.84 6.31 -9.37
CA ALA A 31 -14.77 7.75 -9.62
C ALA A 31 -13.53 8.39 -9.00
N VAL A 32 -13.00 9.39 -9.71
CA VAL A 32 -11.90 10.23 -9.23
C VAL A 32 -12.42 11.18 -8.14
N ARG A 33 -11.61 11.40 -7.10
CA ARG A 33 -11.89 12.35 -6.02
C ARG A 33 -10.63 13.13 -5.68
N GLU A 34 -10.81 14.39 -5.29
CA GLU A 34 -9.76 15.15 -4.65
C GLU A 34 -9.76 14.84 -3.15
N ARG A 35 -8.58 14.60 -2.57
CA ARG A 35 -8.43 14.34 -1.14
C ARG A 35 -7.20 15.04 -0.58
N PRO A 36 -7.21 15.43 0.71
CA PRO A 36 -5.98 15.75 1.42
C PRO A 36 -4.98 14.59 1.32
N VAL A 37 -3.70 14.88 1.12
CA VAL A 37 -2.65 13.85 0.99
C VAL A 37 -2.64 12.87 2.17
N ALA A 38 -2.88 13.36 3.38
CA ALA A 38 -2.93 12.55 4.59
C ALA A 38 -4.02 11.47 4.57
N GLU A 39 -5.12 11.71 3.84
CA GLU A 39 -6.25 10.78 3.69
C GLU A 39 -6.18 9.95 2.40
N ALA A 40 -5.14 10.16 1.58
CA ALA A 40 -4.99 9.51 0.29
C ALA A 40 -4.08 8.28 0.34
N VAL A 41 -3.46 7.94 1.47
CA VAL A 41 -2.59 6.76 1.58
C VAL A 41 -3.36 5.48 1.23
N GLY A 42 -2.79 4.65 0.36
CA GLY A 42 -3.44 3.46 -0.20
C GLY A 42 -4.31 3.74 -1.42
N ALA A 43 -4.59 5.01 -1.76
CA ALA A 43 -5.21 5.40 -3.01
C ALA A 43 -4.21 5.32 -4.18
N THR A 44 -4.72 5.58 -5.39
CA THR A 44 -3.92 5.67 -6.61
C THR A 44 -4.07 7.07 -7.20
N LEU A 45 -2.96 7.71 -7.56
CA LEU A 45 -2.95 9.00 -8.25
C LEU A 45 -3.71 8.91 -9.58
N ALA A 46 -4.78 9.69 -9.74
CA ALA A 46 -5.51 9.80 -11.00
C ALA A 46 -4.84 10.82 -11.95
N LEU A 47 -4.12 11.79 -11.41
CA LEU A 47 -3.27 12.75 -12.12
C LEU A 47 -1.84 12.69 -11.56
N ALA A 48 -0.86 13.11 -12.35
CA ALA A 48 0.51 13.22 -11.88
C ALA A 48 0.60 14.21 -10.71
N LEU A 49 1.40 13.88 -9.70
CA LEU A 49 1.72 14.75 -8.57
C LEU A 49 2.86 15.66 -8.98
N ALA A 50 2.61 16.97 -9.03
CA ALA A 50 3.63 17.98 -9.23
C ALA A 50 4.00 18.65 -7.90
N ALA A 51 5.28 19.03 -7.74
CA ALA A 51 5.72 19.83 -6.61
C ALA A 51 5.08 21.22 -6.66
N GLY A 52 4.39 21.66 -5.62
CA GLY A 52 3.86 23.03 -5.55
C GLY A 52 4.98 24.05 -5.48
N THR A 53 6.11 23.66 -4.88
CA THR A 53 7.17 24.57 -4.41
C THR A 53 8.55 23.93 -4.53
N PRO A 54 9.63 24.72 -4.66
CA PRO A 54 10.98 24.16 -4.68
C PRO A 54 11.39 23.64 -3.29
N LEU A 55 12.24 22.61 -3.27
CA LEU A 55 12.85 22.12 -2.03
C LEU A 55 14.40 22.14 -2.14
N PRO A 56 15.10 22.79 -1.19
CA PRO A 56 14.56 23.71 -0.18
C PRO A 56 13.91 24.95 -0.81
N ARG A 57 13.04 25.63 -0.05
CA ARG A 57 12.31 26.83 -0.51
C ARG A 57 13.19 28.04 -0.72
N VAL A 58 14.30 28.09 0.00
CA VAL A 58 15.28 29.17 0.02
C VAL A 58 16.64 28.54 0.26
N ASP A 59 17.70 29.26 -0.07
CA ASP A 59 19.05 28.87 0.29
C ASP A 59 19.14 28.69 1.81
N SER A 60 19.74 27.59 2.26
CA SER A 60 19.82 27.24 3.69
C SER A 60 21.14 26.58 4.05
N ALA A 61 21.57 26.71 5.31
CA ALA A 61 22.82 26.10 5.77
C ALA A 61 22.67 24.56 5.92
N ALA A 62 23.59 23.80 5.34
CA ALA A 62 23.64 22.34 5.50
C ALA A 62 24.20 21.89 6.85
N MET A 63 24.98 22.75 7.51
CA MET A 63 25.70 22.49 8.76
C MET A 63 25.69 23.74 9.65
N ASP A 64 25.95 23.56 10.94
CA ASP A 64 26.18 24.65 11.88
C ASP A 64 27.50 25.34 11.56
N GLY A 65 27.50 26.68 11.57
CA GLY A 65 28.62 27.43 11.04
C GLY A 65 28.41 28.94 10.95
N TYR A 66 29.00 29.54 9.93
CA TYR A 66 28.81 30.95 9.59
C TYR A 66 28.34 31.09 8.15
N ALA A 67 27.30 31.90 7.95
CA ALA A 67 26.99 32.46 6.65
C ALA A 67 27.90 33.67 6.43
N VAL A 68 28.58 33.71 5.29
CA VAL A 68 29.63 34.69 5.02
C VAL A 68 29.42 35.37 3.67
N ALA A 69 29.84 36.62 3.55
CA ALA A 69 29.76 37.40 2.32
C ALA A 69 31.16 37.80 1.82
N GLY A 70 31.48 37.44 0.58
CA GLY A 70 32.76 37.69 -0.06
C GLY A 70 33.91 36.81 0.48
N PRO A 71 35.14 37.00 -0.03
CA PRO A 71 36.31 36.30 0.48
C PRO A 71 36.64 36.72 1.91
N GLY A 72 37.13 35.77 2.72
CA GLY A 72 37.60 36.06 4.06
C GLY A 72 38.97 36.76 4.07
N PRO A 73 39.46 37.20 5.25
CA PRO A 73 38.82 37.08 6.57
C PRO A 73 37.56 37.95 6.74
N TRP A 74 36.61 37.50 7.55
CA TRP A 74 35.36 38.23 7.82
C TRP A 74 35.44 38.93 9.18
N TRP A 75 35.45 40.27 9.13
CA TRP A 75 35.80 41.15 10.25
C TRP A 75 34.60 41.69 11.03
N ARG A 76 33.41 41.63 10.42
CA ARG A 76 32.17 42.15 11.02
C ARG A 76 31.24 40.99 11.29
N LEU A 77 31.21 40.56 12.55
CA LEU A 77 30.33 39.50 13.01
C LEU A 77 29.04 40.11 13.54
N HIS A 78 27.93 39.79 12.89
CA HIS A 78 26.61 40.13 13.40
C HIS A 78 26.34 39.34 14.69
N GLN A 79 25.79 40.02 15.71
CA GLN A 79 25.52 39.42 17.03
C GLN A 79 24.34 38.44 17.02
N GLN A 80 23.46 38.57 16.03
CA GLN A 80 22.32 37.69 15.84
C GLN A 80 22.78 36.31 15.37
N VAL A 81 22.05 35.27 15.76
CA VAL A 81 22.24 33.92 15.23
C VAL A 81 21.05 33.60 14.34
N SER A 82 21.32 33.15 13.12
CA SER A 82 20.29 32.69 12.18
C SER A 82 19.89 31.26 12.53
N TYR A 83 18.66 31.07 13.00
CA TYR A 83 18.10 29.78 13.39
C TYR A 83 17.04 29.28 12.40
N ALA A 84 16.92 27.96 12.28
CA ALA A 84 15.85 27.33 11.50
C ALA A 84 14.47 27.77 12.00
N GLY A 85 13.52 27.93 11.07
CA GLY A 85 12.15 28.36 11.37
C GLY A 85 12.00 29.85 11.72
N ARG A 86 13.08 30.64 11.71
CA ARG A 86 13.02 32.11 11.91
C ARG A 86 13.47 32.83 10.66
N GLY A 87 12.79 33.93 10.33
CA GLY A 87 13.29 34.86 9.33
C GLY A 87 14.59 35.52 9.81
N CYS A 88 15.53 35.72 8.89
CA CYS A 88 16.74 36.49 9.16
C CYS A 88 16.62 37.86 8.48
N SER A 89 16.63 38.93 9.28
CA SER A 89 16.60 40.32 8.77
C SER A 89 17.99 40.87 8.45
N VAL A 90 19.05 40.08 8.70
CA VAL A 90 20.42 40.48 8.42
C VAL A 90 20.65 40.48 6.91
N VAL A 91 21.31 41.52 6.41
CA VAL A 91 21.84 41.57 5.05
C VAL A 91 23.35 41.67 5.20
N LEU A 92 24.09 40.72 4.62
CA LEU A 92 25.54 40.68 4.70
C LEU A 92 26.15 41.51 3.56
N ALA A 93 27.04 42.43 3.91
CA ALA A 93 27.96 43.06 2.96
C ALA A 93 29.28 42.25 2.86
N PRO A 94 30.10 42.46 1.81
CA PRO A 94 31.41 41.80 1.71
C PRO A 94 32.28 42.02 2.96
N GLY A 95 32.88 40.94 3.49
CA GLY A 95 33.67 40.95 4.72
C GLY A 95 32.86 40.79 6.01
N GLU A 96 31.55 40.59 5.90
CA GLU A 96 30.65 40.33 7.02
C GLU A 96 30.28 38.85 7.15
N ALA A 97 29.98 38.43 8.38
CA ALA A 97 29.52 37.08 8.67
C ALA A 97 28.49 37.07 9.80
N VAL A 98 27.63 36.06 9.80
CA VAL A 98 26.66 35.81 10.88
C VAL A 98 26.66 34.33 11.23
N ARG A 99 26.52 34.03 12.52
CA ARG A 99 26.37 32.65 12.98
C ARG A 99 25.09 32.07 12.39
N ILE A 100 25.15 30.85 11.86
CA ILE A 100 24.00 30.19 11.25
C ILE A 100 23.93 28.73 11.72
N ALA A 101 22.73 28.29 12.07
CA ALA A 101 22.44 26.90 12.42
C ALA A 101 21.96 26.12 11.18
N THR A 102 22.10 24.80 11.25
CA THR A 102 21.65 23.86 10.24
C THR A 102 20.17 24.06 9.93
N GLY A 103 19.83 24.16 8.64
CA GLY A 103 18.47 24.38 8.15
C GLY A 103 17.97 25.83 8.25
N ALA A 104 18.75 26.76 8.81
CA ALA A 104 18.41 28.18 8.78
C ALA A 104 18.56 28.75 7.36
N ALA A 105 17.64 29.64 6.99
CA ALA A 105 17.72 30.37 5.72
C ALA A 105 18.96 31.25 5.71
N THR A 106 19.71 31.25 4.61
CA THR A 106 20.88 32.11 4.48
C THR A 106 20.46 33.57 4.35
N PRO A 107 21.08 34.51 5.09
CA PRO A 107 20.81 35.93 4.95
C PRO A 107 21.09 36.44 3.53
N LEU A 108 20.40 37.50 3.11
CA LEU A 108 20.69 38.16 1.84
C LEU A 108 22.16 38.62 1.77
N GLY A 109 22.79 38.47 0.61
CA GLY A 109 24.21 38.79 0.41
C GLY A 109 25.18 37.67 0.83
N THR A 110 24.69 36.56 1.37
CA THR A 110 25.51 35.35 1.64
C THR A 110 26.11 34.83 0.33
N THR A 111 27.44 34.68 0.30
CA THR A 111 28.16 34.05 -0.81
C THR A 111 28.44 32.57 -0.55
N ALA A 112 28.63 32.18 0.71
CA ALA A 112 28.82 30.79 1.12
C ALA A 112 28.42 30.58 2.59
N THR A 113 28.16 29.33 2.97
CA THR A 113 28.11 28.92 4.37
C THR A 113 29.29 28.01 4.68
N LEU A 114 29.90 28.20 5.84
CA LEU A 114 31.09 27.47 6.28
C LEU A 114 30.79 26.78 7.60
N ARG A 115 30.90 25.45 7.62
CA ARG A 115 30.75 24.66 8.86
C ARG A 115 31.79 25.00 9.91
N ASP A 116 31.45 24.80 11.17
CA ASP A 116 32.32 25.07 12.33
C ASP A 116 33.68 24.42 12.24
N GLU A 117 33.74 23.18 11.73
CA GLU A 117 34.99 22.43 11.62
C GLU A 117 35.97 23.05 10.61
N HIS A 118 35.49 23.95 9.74
CA HIS A 118 36.28 24.59 8.68
C HIS A 118 36.62 26.04 8.98
N ILE A 119 36.30 26.54 10.18
CA ILE A 119 36.57 27.92 10.56
C ILE A 119 37.33 28.01 11.87
N VAL A 120 38.03 29.12 12.04
CA VAL A 120 38.65 29.52 13.30
C VAL A 120 38.21 30.93 13.63
N THR A 121 37.84 31.15 14.90
CA THR A 121 37.53 32.48 15.42
C THR A 121 38.72 32.97 16.23
N THR A 122 39.28 34.11 15.83
CA THR A 122 40.41 34.77 16.51
C THR A 122 40.02 36.19 16.91
N SER A 123 40.90 36.90 17.63
CA SER A 123 40.71 38.30 17.99
C SER A 123 41.84 39.16 17.43
N VAL A 124 41.49 40.18 16.65
CA VAL A 124 42.42 41.17 16.11
C VAL A 124 42.03 42.54 16.68
N SER A 125 42.96 43.20 17.37
CA SER A 125 42.70 44.48 18.05
C SER A 125 41.48 44.44 18.97
N GLY A 126 41.27 43.31 19.66
CA GLY A 126 40.15 43.10 20.58
C GLY A 126 38.80 42.80 19.92
N LYS A 127 38.74 42.67 18.59
CA LYS A 127 37.52 42.36 17.84
C LYS A 127 37.56 40.93 17.29
N PRO A 128 36.45 40.16 17.40
CA PRO A 128 36.41 38.81 16.87
C PRO A 128 36.42 38.81 15.34
N VAL A 129 37.17 37.89 14.75
CA VAL A 129 37.34 37.69 13.31
C VAL A 129 37.17 36.21 13.00
N VAL A 130 36.35 35.90 11.99
CA VAL A 130 36.20 34.53 11.49
C VAL A 130 37.10 34.36 10.27
N MET A 131 37.85 33.26 10.25
CA MET A 131 38.72 32.88 9.15
C MET A 131 38.47 31.42 8.80
N ARG A 132 38.75 31.04 7.55
CA ARG A 132 38.82 29.62 7.20
C ARG A 132 39.99 28.98 7.94
N ALA A 133 39.78 27.82 8.54
CA ALA A 133 40.81 27.08 9.23
C ALA A 133 41.95 26.70 8.26
N PRO A 134 43.22 26.72 8.69
CA PRO A 134 44.34 26.27 7.85
C PRO A 134 44.12 24.84 7.34
N GLY A 135 44.27 24.64 6.04
CA GLY A 135 44.08 23.32 5.41
C GLY A 135 42.62 22.91 5.19
N ALA A 136 41.63 23.69 5.65
CA ALA A 136 40.22 23.39 5.36
C ALA A 136 39.90 23.61 3.87
N PRO A 137 39.08 22.73 3.25
CA PRO A 137 38.75 22.83 1.84
C PRO A 137 37.93 24.10 1.53
N VAL A 138 38.04 24.61 0.31
CA VAL A 138 37.15 25.66 -0.20
C VAL A 138 35.83 25.01 -0.60
N ARG A 139 34.89 24.99 0.35
CA ARG A 139 33.56 24.41 0.19
C ARG A 139 32.49 25.41 0.63
N ASP A 140 31.38 25.41 -0.09
CA ASP A 140 30.12 26.05 0.28
C ASP A 140 29.16 24.97 0.80
N ASP A 141 28.73 25.10 2.06
CA ASP A 141 27.76 24.19 2.68
C ASP A 141 26.32 24.71 2.55
N THR A 142 26.04 25.57 1.56
CA THR A 142 24.70 26.10 1.30
C THR A 142 23.91 25.11 0.45
N ARG A 143 22.77 24.64 0.97
CA ARG A 143 21.75 23.95 0.17
C ARG A 143 21.00 24.98 -0.64
N ARG A 144 21.10 24.90 -1.96
CA ARG A 144 20.51 25.92 -2.85
C ARG A 144 19.02 25.70 -3.00
N GLN A 145 18.27 26.79 -3.15
CA GLN A 145 16.84 26.71 -3.45
C GLN A 145 16.59 25.77 -4.63
N GLY A 146 15.68 24.83 -4.44
CA GLY A 146 15.29 23.87 -5.47
C GLY A 146 16.35 22.84 -5.85
N GLU A 147 17.41 22.66 -5.06
CA GLU A 147 18.45 21.64 -5.28
C GLU A 147 17.88 20.21 -5.34
N HIS A 148 16.79 19.92 -4.60
CA HIS A 148 16.10 18.63 -4.70
C HIS A 148 15.06 18.61 -5.82
N TRP A 149 14.23 19.65 -5.92
CA TRP A 149 13.29 19.84 -7.02
C TRP A 149 12.85 21.30 -7.14
N SER A 150 12.44 21.69 -8.34
CA SER A 150 11.79 22.97 -8.61
C SER A 150 10.27 22.87 -8.47
N SER A 151 9.59 24.02 -8.39
CA SER A 151 8.13 24.07 -8.53
C SER A 151 7.72 23.51 -9.90
N GLY A 152 6.63 22.75 -9.93
CA GLY A 152 6.11 22.07 -11.13
C GLY A 152 6.81 20.76 -11.49
N THR A 153 7.89 20.36 -10.81
CA THR A 153 8.54 19.07 -11.04
C THR A 153 7.56 17.92 -10.75
N GLU A 154 7.39 17.01 -11.70
CA GLU A 154 6.62 15.78 -11.49
C GLU A 154 7.34 14.89 -10.46
N LEU A 155 6.71 14.68 -9.30
CA LEU A 155 7.20 13.82 -8.23
C LEU A 155 6.73 12.37 -8.41
N ALA A 156 5.54 12.18 -8.98
CA ALA A 156 4.99 10.87 -9.28
C ALA A 156 3.97 10.94 -10.43
N ARG A 157 3.91 9.89 -11.23
CA ARG A 157 2.98 9.77 -12.37
C ARG A 157 1.57 9.39 -11.92
N ALA A 158 0.58 9.67 -12.77
CA ALA A 158 -0.72 9.02 -12.67
C ALA A 158 -0.56 7.49 -12.68
N GLY A 159 -1.44 6.79 -11.96
CA GLY A 159 -1.37 5.35 -11.71
C GLY A 159 -0.43 4.95 -10.56
N ALA A 160 0.34 5.88 -9.98
CA ALA A 160 1.19 5.57 -8.83
C ALA A 160 0.36 5.40 -7.54
N ARG A 161 0.70 4.38 -6.75
CA ARG A 161 0.16 4.20 -5.40
C ARG A 161 0.63 5.32 -4.49
N VAL A 162 -0.30 5.94 -3.76
CA VAL A 162 0.01 6.89 -2.69
C VAL A 162 0.51 6.10 -1.47
N SER A 163 1.83 5.93 -1.39
CA SER A 163 2.52 5.34 -0.24
C SER A 163 2.79 6.40 0.84
N ALA A 164 3.20 5.97 2.04
CA ALA A 164 3.65 6.90 3.08
C ALA A 164 4.84 7.77 2.61
N ALA A 165 5.75 7.20 1.82
CA ALA A 165 6.88 7.95 1.24
C ALA A 165 6.41 8.99 0.22
N LEU A 166 5.45 8.63 -0.66
CA LEU A 166 4.88 9.58 -1.62
C LEU A 166 4.11 10.69 -0.90
N ALA A 167 3.31 10.35 0.11
CA ALA A 167 2.60 11.32 0.92
C ALA A 167 3.57 12.29 1.63
N SER A 168 4.66 11.77 2.20
CA SER A 168 5.71 12.61 2.82
C SER A 168 6.37 13.55 1.81
N ALA A 169 6.68 13.07 0.60
CA ALA A 169 7.24 13.89 -0.47
C ALA A 169 6.24 14.97 -0.94
N ALA A 170 4.97 14.61 -1.12
CA ALA A 170 3.90 15.53 -1.50
C ALA A 170 3.74 16.67 -0.47
N LEU A 171 3.70 16.33 0.83
CA LEU A 171 3.63 17.30 1.92
C LEU A 171 4.88 18.20 1.95
N SER A 172 6.07 17.62 1.73
CA SER A 172 7.33 18.39 1.65
C SER A 172 7.34 19.37 0.47
N ALA A 173 6.63 19.02 -0.60
CA ALA A 173 6.47 19.86 -1.78
C ALA A 173 5.27 20.82 -1.71
N GLU A 174 4.56 20.87 -0.57
CA GLU A 174 3.31 21.62 -0.36
C GLU A 174 2.21 21.31 -1.38
N ALA A 175 2.12 20.05 -1.79
CA ALA A 175 0.93 19.53 -2.46
C ALA A 175 -0.05 19.03 -1.38
N GLU A 176 -0.95 19.90 -0.92
CA GLU A 176 -1.89 19.58 0.17
C GLU A 176 -2.97 18.58 -0.26
N THR A 177 -3.43 18.69 -1.51
CA THR A 177 -4.44 17.81 -2.09
C THR A 177 -3.89 17.01 -3.25
N VAL A 178 -4.46 15.83 -3.47
CA VAL A 178 -4.18 14.96 -4.61
C VAL A 178 -5.47 14.49 -5.25
N THR A 179 -5.46 14.42 -6.58
CA THR A 179 -6.54 13.84 -7.37
C THR A 179 -6.30 12.34 -7.49
N VAL A 180 -7.16 11.53 -6.87
CA VAL A 180 -6.95 10.08 -6.67
C VAL A 180 -8.20 9.25 -7.00
N ARG A 181 -8.00 7.95 -7.18
CA ARG A 181 -9.02 6.91 -7.01
C ARG A 181 -8.74 6.14 -5.73
N GLY A 182 -9.73 6.02 -4.86
CA GLY A 182 -9.60 5.35 -3.58
C GLY A 182 -9.15 6.28 -2.44
N PRO A 183 -8.68 5.74 -1.30
CA PRO A 183 -8.44 4.32 -1.02
C PRO A 183 -9.73 3.48 -1.16
N LEU A 184 -9.59 2.20 -1.52
CA LEU A 184 -10.74 1.33 -1.75
C LEU A 184 -11.40 0.96 -0.42
N ARG A 185 -12.72 1.13 -0.32
CA ARG A 185 -13.48 0.84 0.90
C ARG A 185 -14.28 -0.45 0.75
N ALA A 186 -14.23 -1.32 1.75
CA ALA A 186 -14.88 -2.63 1.70
C ALA A 186 -15.77 -2.91 2.92
N ASP A 187 -17.00 -3.35 2.65
CA ASP A 187 -17.83 -4.02 3.63
C ASP A 187 -17.50 -5.52 3.66
N VAL A 188 -17.25 -6.08 4.86
CA VAL A 188 -17.01 -7.51 5.06
C VAL A 188 -18.30 -8.18 5.47
N VAL A 189 -18.73 -9.17 4.70
CA VAL A 189 -19.95 -9.95 4.95
C VAL A 189 -19.57 -11.39 5.21
N MET A 190 -19.81 -11.84 6.44
CA MET A 190 -19.67 -13.22 6.85
C MET A 190 -21.03 -13.91 6.73
N THR A 191 -21.07 -15.06 6.07
CA THR A 191 -22.25 -15.93 6.01
C THR A 191 -21.93 -17.30 6.62
N GLY A 192 -22.97 -18.06 6.93
CA GLY A 192 -22.89 -19.34 7.62
C GLY A 192 -23.62 -19.28 8.96
N ASP A 193 -24.73 -20.00 9.06
CA ASP A 193 -25.53 -20.11 10.29
C ASP A 193 -24.75 -20.79 11.42
N GLU A 194 -23.69 -21.53 11.09
CA GLU A 194 -22.76 -22.14 12.04
C GLU A 194 -21.79 -21.12 12.67
N ILE A 195 -21.63 -19.93 12.09
CA ILE A 195 -20.59 -18.97 12.50
C ILE A 195 -21.06 -18.12 13.67
N ARG A 196 -20.44 -18.32 14.84
CA ARG A 196 -20.75 -17.58 16.07
C ARG A 196 -19.68 -16.52 16.37
N ALA A 197 -20.09 -15.24 16.37
CA ALA A 197 -19.19 -14.14 16.73
C ALA A 197 -18.89 -14.07 18.24
N VAL A 198 -19.93 -14.16 19.09
CA VAL A 198 -19.80 -13.97 20.56
C VAL A 198 -20.56 -15.03 21.36
N GLY A 199 -20.18 -15.20 22.63
CA GLY A 199 -20.81 -16.15 23.56
C GLY A 199 -20.34 -17.60 23.39
N PRO A 200 -20.80 -18.54 24.23
CA PRO A 200 -20.43 -19.95 24.12
C PRO A 200 -20.89 -20.55 22.79
N LEU A 201 -20.17 -21.56 22.29
CA LEU A 201 -20.57 -22.30 21.09
C LEU A 201 -21.61 -23.36 21.44
N GLY A 202 -22.67 -23.44 20.65
CA GLY A 202 -23.62 -24.55 20.64
C GLY A 202 -23.14 -25.73 19.77
N PRO A 203 -23.85 -26.87 19.83
CA PRO A 203 -23.59 -28.00 18.94
C PRO A 203 -23.71 -27.59 17.46
N GLY A 204 -22.68 -27.87 16.66
CA GLY A 204 -22.65 -27.54 15.24
C GLY A 204 -22.20 -26.12 14.91
N GLU A 205 -22.00 -25.25 15.91
CA GLU A 205 -21.43 -23.92 15.71
C GLU A 205 -19.90 -23.94 15.75
N THR A 206 -19.28 -22.99 15.04
CA THR A 206 -17.85 -22.69 15.10
C THR A 206 -17.64 -21.21 15.40
N ARG A 207 -16.49 -20.88 15.99
CA ARG A 207 -16.11 -19.50 16.30
C ARG A 207 -15.79 -18.74 15.01
N ASP A 208 -16.30 -17.53 14.89
CA ASP A 208 -15.76 -16.58 13.92
C ASP A 208 -14.29 -16.26 14.24
N SER A 209 -13.39 -16.87 13.46
CA SER A 209 -11.95 -16.73 13.59
C SER A 209 -11.31 -15.89 12.48
N LEU A 210 -12.13 -15.38 11.56
CA LEU A 210 -11.66 -14.61 10.40
C LEU A 210 -12.23 -13.19 10.38
N GLY A 211 -13.53 -13.00 10.65
CA GLY A 211 -14.18 -11.69 10.61
C GLY A 211 -13.43 -10.62 11.40
N PRO A 212 -13.08 -10.86 12.69
CA PRO A 212 -12.35 -9.88 13.51
C PRO A 212 -10.94 -9.53 13.02
N VAL A 213 -10.29 -10.40 12.24
CA VAL A 213 -8.91 -10.21 11.74
C VAL A 213 -8.83 -9.89 10.25
N MET A 214 -9.95 -10.00 9.52
CA MET A 214 -10.04 -9.69 8.09
C MET A 214 -9.56 -8.27 7.75
N PRO A 215 -9.85 -7.22 8.54
CA PRO A 215 -9.36 -5.87 8.25
C PRO A 215 -7.84 -5.77 8.09
N GLU A 216 -7.04 -6.56 8.83
CA GLU A 216 -5.58 -6.55 8.69
C GLU A 216 -5.12 -7.12 7.34
N PHE A 217 -5.75 -8.20 6.88
CA PHE A 217 -5.44 -8.77 5.56
C PHE A 217 -5.93 -7.88 4.42
N LEU A 218 -7.05 -7.20 4.59
CA LEU A 218 -7.54 -6.21 3.63
C LEU A 218 -6.57 -5.04 3.50
N ARG A 219 -6.04 -4.55 4.63
CA ARG A 219 -5.04 -3.47 4.65
C ARG A 219 -3.75 -3.85 3.92
N CYS A 220 -3.32 -5.12 3.98
CA CYS A 220 -2.20 -5.62 3.16
C CYS A 220 -2.43 -5.50 1.66
N CYS A 221 -3.70 -5.43 1.22
CA CYS A 221 -4.08 -5.22 -0.17
C CYS A 221 -4.45 -3.75 -0.49
N ASP A 222 -4.25 -2.79 0.43
CA ASP A 222 -4.74 -1.40 0.34
C ASP A 222 -6.27 -1.25 0.31
N ILE A 223 -6.95 -2.12 1.04
CA ILE A 223 -8.40 -2.08 1.19
C ILE A 223 -8.72 -1.68 2.63
N GLU A 224 -9.50 -0.62 2.79
CA GLU A 224 -9.99 -0.14 4.07
C GLU A 224 -11.33 -0.80 4.40
N SER A 225 -11.41 -1.51 5.52
CA SER A 225 -12.66 -2.12 5.97
C SER A 225 -13.60 -1.06 6.58
N THR A 226 -14.84 -0.96 6.09
CA THR A 226 -15.85 -0.02 6.59
C THR A 226 -16.81 -0.63 7.59
N GLY A 227 -17.00 -1.95 7.55
CA GLY A 227 -17.90 -2.65 8.45
C GLY A 227 -17.76 -4.16 8.37
N LEU A 228 -18.15 -4.84 9.43
CA LEU A 228 -18.26 -6.28 9.51
C LEU A 228 -19.72 -6.65 9.77
N TRP A 229 -20.27 -7.48 8.91
CA TRP A 229 -21.68 -7.88 8.91
C TRP A 229 -21.77 -9.40 8.95
N HIS A 230 -22.60 -9.94 9.85
CA HIS A 230 -22.95 -11.36 9.86
C HIS A 230 -24.37 -11.50 9.33
N LEU A 231 -24.52 -12.24 8.24
CA LEU A 231 -25.81 -12.55 7.65
C LEU A 231 -26.10 -14.04 7.80
N ALA A 232 -27.33 -14.37 8.19
CA ALA A 232 -27.82 -15.74 8.11
C ALA A 232 -27.83 -16.22 6.64
N ASP A 233 -27.78 -17.53 6.43
CA ASP A 233 -27.79 -18.17 5.11
C ASP A 233 -29.18 -18.09 4.46
N SER A 234 -29.57 -16.88 4.08
CA SER A 234 -30.84 -16.55 3.43
C SER A 234 -30.60 -15.76 2.15
N ARG A 235 -31.11 -16.28 1.04
CA ARG A 235 -31.09 -15.61 -0.27
C ARG A 235 -31.74 -14.23 -0.20
N ASP A 236 -32.83 -14.08 0.54
CA ASP A 236 -33.58 -12.83 0.63
C ASP A 236 -32.87 -11.78 1.48
N LEU A 237 -32.24 -12.20 2.59
CA LEU A 237 -31.41 -11.30 3.39
C LEU A 237 -30.19 -10.83 2.60
N LEU A 238 -29.52 -11.77 1.91
CA LEU A 238 -28.37 -11.45 1.07
C LEU A 238 -28.76 -10.53 -0.09
N ARG A 239 -29.87 -10.81 -0.77
CA ARG A 239 -30.41 -9.94 -1.82
C ARG A 239 -30.65 -8.54 -1.28
N SER A 240 -31.36 -8.44 -0.15
CA SER A 240 -31.69 -7.16 0.47
C SER A 240 -30.43 -6.38 0.79
N TRP A 241 -29.45 -7.03 1.44
CA TRP A 241 -28.17 -6.42 1.80
C TRP A 241 -27.38 -5.94 0.58
N LEU A 242 -27.28 -6.78 -0.47
CA LEU A 242 -26.61 -6.40 -1.72
C LEU A 242 -27.29 -5.23 -2.44
N THR A 243 -28.59 -5.01 -2.24
CA THR A 243 -29.32 -3.87 -2.81
C THR A 243 -29.30 -2.62 -1.94
N LEU A 244 -28.80 -2.69 -0.70
CA LEU A 244 -28.64 -1.51 0.14
C LEU A 244 -27.56 -0.61 -0.42
N LYS A 245 -27.84 0.69 -0.45
CA LYS A 245 -26.83 1.70 -0.77
C LYS A 245 -25.75 1.68 0.31
N SER A 246 -24.50 1.51 -0.11
CA SER A 246 -23.32 1.61 0.74
C SER A 246 -22.33 2.62 0.13
N HIS A 247 -21.47 3.18 0.98
CA HIS A 247 -20.32 3.98 0.54
C HIS A 247 -19.08 3.13 0.26
N ALA A 248 -19.16 1.81 0.44
CA ALA A 248 -18.12 0.88 0.08
C ALA A 248 -18.07 0.70 -1.45
N ASP A 249 -16.86 0.57 -1.98
CA ASP A 249 -16.59 0.25 -3.37
C ASP A 249 -16.55 -1.28 -3.60
N LEU A 250 -16.29 -2.04 -2.53
CA LEU A 250 -16.11 -3.48 -2.52
C LEU A 250 -16.99 -4.15 -1.45
N VAL A 251 -17.50 -5.34 -1.76
CA VAL A 251 -18.12 -6.26 -0.82
C VAL A 251 -17.24 -7.50 -0.76
N VAL A 252 -16.64 -7.76 0.41
CA VAL A 252 -15.85 -8.97 0.66
C VAL A 252 -16.73 -9.98 1.36
N MET A 253 -17.16 -11.00 0.63
CA MET A 253 -18.08 -12.02 1.14
C MET A 253 -17.33 -13.30 1.49
N VAL A 254 -17.49 -13.79 2.71
CA VAL A 254 -16.88 -15.05 3.17
C VAL A 254 -17.99 -16.04 3.54
N GLY A 255 -17.90 -17.28 3.06
CA GLY A 255 -18.85 -18.35 3.40
C GLY A 255 -19.74 -18.81 2.25
N ALA A 256 -20.29 -17.86 1.46
CA ALA A 256 -21.24 -18.12 0.37
C ALA A 256 -20.67 -18.78 -0.91
N THR A 257 -19.51 -19.44 -0.83
CA THR A 257 -18.84 -20.05 -1.99
C THR A 257 -18.55 -21.56 -1.83
N GLY A 258 -19.14 -22.23 -0.84
CA GLY A 258 -19.12 -23.69 -0.73
C GLY A 258 -19.85 -24.41 -1.88
N ARG A 259 -19.78 -25.76 -1.93
CA ARG A 259 -20.55 -26.56 -2.90
C ARG A 259 -22.05 -26.29 -2.69
N GLY A 260 -22.78 -25.89 -3.73
CA GLY A 260 -24.19 -25.48 -3.66
C GLY A 260 -24.39 -24.00 -3.27
N ALA A 261 -23.74 -23.52 -2.22
CA ALA A 261 -23.80 -22.09 -1.82
C ALA A 261 -23.25 -21.16 -2.92
N ALA A 262 -22.13 -21.52 -3.55
CA ALA A 262 -21.58 -20.78 -4.69
C ALA A 262 -22.56 -20.70 -5.87
N ASP A 263 -23.38 -21.74 -6.07
CA ASP A 263 -24.36 -21.78 -7.16
C ASP A 263 -25.53 -20.85 -6.83
N HIS A 264 -25.97 -20.82 -5.56
CA HIS A 264 -26.97 -19.88 -5.09
C HIS A 264 -26.52 -18.42 -5.18
N LEU A 265 -25.28 -18.12 -4.81
CA LEU A 265 -24.70 -16.78 -4.95
C LEU A 265 -24.65 -16.37 -6.42
N ARG A 266 -24.16 -17.23 -7.32
CA ARG A 266 -24.12 -16.95 -8.76
C ARG A 266 -25.51 -16.72 -9.36
N ALA A 267 -26.48 -17.53 -8.98
CA ALA A 267 -27.87 -17.35 -9.40
C ALA A 267 -28.43 -16.02 -8.88
N LEU A 268 -28.16 -15.64 -7.63
CA LEU A 268 -28.58 -14.36 -7.08
C LEU A 268 -27.92 -13.18 -7.80
N LEU A 269 -26.61 -13.26 -8.06
CA LEU A 269 -25.89 -12.23 -8.83
C LEU A 269 -26.47 -12.06 -10.23
N THR A 270 -26.81 -13.17 -10.89
CA THR A 270 -27.47 -13.16 -12.20
C THR A 270 -28.83 -12.48 -12.13
N ASP A 271 -29.66 -12.82 -11.14
CA ASP A 271 -30.96 -12.18 -10.92
C ASP A 271 -30.86 -10.68 -10.65
N LEU A 272 -29.79 -10.27 -9.96
CA LEU A 272 -29.51 -8.86 -9.68
C LEU A 272 -28.96 -8.11 -10.91
N GLY A 273 -28.67 -8.80 -12.01
CA GLY A 273 -28.05 -8.20 -13.19
C GLY A 273 -26.56 -7.88 -13.01
N ALA A 274 -25.89 -8.53 -12.05
CA ALA A 274 -24.46 -8.36 -11.84
C ALA A 274 -23.66 -9.04 -12.97
N ARG A 275 -22.56 -8.40 -13.38
CA ARG A 275 -21.62 -8.95 -14.36
C ARG A 275 -20.59 -9.82 -13.64
N ILE A 276 -20.62 -11.13 -13.88
CA ILE A 276 -19.62 -12.05 -13.32
C ILE A 276 -18.34 -11.99 -14.17
N ILE A 277 -17.23 -11.60 -13.54
CA ILE A 277 -15.91 -11.43 -14.19
C ILE A 277 -15.09 -12.71 -14.07
N VAL A 278 -15.09 -13.28 -12.86
CA VAL A 278 -14.41 -14.53 -12.53
C VAL A 278 -15.39 -15.42 -11.80
N GLU A 279 -15.73 -16.57 -12.38
CA GLU A 279 -16.61 -17.54 -11.74
C GLU A 279 -15.87 -18.39 -10.71
N ARG A 280 -14.71 -18.93 -11.10
CA ARG A 280 -13.87 -19.82 -10.29
C ARG A 280 -12.42 -19.74 -10.72
N ILE A 281 -11.52 -19.98 -9.75
CA ILE A 281 -10.07 -19.96 -9.97
C ILE A 281 -9.47 -21.35 -9.73
N ALA A 282 -8.52 -21.77 -10.56
CA ALA A 282 -7.76 -23.02 -10.43
C ALA A 282 -6.63 -22.93 -9.40
N ILE A 283 -6.97 -22.53 -8.17
CA ILE A 283 -6.06 -22.48 -7.02
C ILE A 283 -6.52 -23.43 -5.90
N ARG A 284 -5.57 -23.93 -5.11
CA ARG A 284 -5.85 -24.68 -3.87
C ARG A 284 -4.97 -24.18 -2.72
N PRO A 285 -5.55 -23.79 -1.58
CA PRO A 285 -6.98 -23.55 -1.38
C PRO A 285 -7.46 -22.29 -2.13
N GLY A 286 -8.77 -22.01 -2.16
CA GLY A 286 -9.31 -20.80 -2.80
C GLY A 286 -10.12 -21.00 -4.07
N GLY A 287 -10.29 -22.24 -4.56
CA GLY A 287 -10.85 -22.45 -5.92
C GLY A 287 -12.33 -22.12 -6.12
N SER A 288 -13.04 -21.65 -5.08
CA SER A 288 -14.41 -21.14 -5.15
C SER A 288 -14.48 -19.61 -5.18
N THR A 289 -13.34 -18.92 -5.27
CA THR A 289 -13.31 -17.47 -5.37
C THR A 289 -14.01 -16.98 -6.61
N LEU A 290 -14.87 -15.98 -6.42
CA LEU A 290 -15.68 -15.34 -7.44
C LEU A 290 -15.48 -13.82 -7.39
N VAL A 291 -15.45 -13.17 -8.56
CA VAL A 291 -15.45 -11.71 -8.69
C VAL A 291 -16.58 -11.31 -9.61
N ALA A 292 -17.44 -10.40 -9.16
CA ALA A 292 -18.54 -9.85 -9.93
C ALA A 292 -18.67 -8.35 -9.71
N GLN A 293 -19.20 -7.63 -10.69
CA GLN A 293 -19.56 -6.23 -10.55
C GLN A 293 -21.08 -6.10 -10.45
N LEU A 294 -21.54 -5.44 -9.40
CA LEU A 294 -22.96 -5.16 -9.14
C LEU A 294 -23.46 -4.02 -10.04
N PRO A 295 -24.79 -3.89 -10.26
CA PRO A 295 -25.35 -2.85 -11.12
C PRO A 295 -25.08 -1.41 -10.65
N ASP A 296 -24.79 -1.21 -9.37
CA ASP A 296 -24.45 0.09 -8.79
C ASP A 296 -22.94 0.40 -8.86
N GLY A 297 -22.16 -0.45 -9.53
CA GLY A 297 -20.73 -0.29 -9.74
C GLY A 297 -19.85 -0.95 -8.68
N ARG A 298 -20.40 -1.32 -7.50
CA ARG A 298 -19.63 -2.03 -6.46
C ARG A 298 -19.13 -3.37 -6.96
N VAL A 299 -17.96 -3.78 -6.51
CA VAL A 299 -17.43 -5.12 -6.80
C VAL A 299 -17.76 -6.06 -5.63
N LEU A 300 -18.14 -7.30 -5.93
CA LEU A 300 -18.23 -8.38 -4.97
C LEU A 300 -17.04 -9.32 -5.17
N LEU A 301 -16.23 -9.48 -4.12
CA LEU A 301 -15.21 -10.50 -4.00
C LEU A 301 -15.72 -11.61 -3.08
N GLY A 302 -16.17 -12.70 -3.69
CA GLY A 302 -16.60 -13.91 -2.98
C GLY A 302 -15.41 -14.79 -2.63
N LEU A 303 -15.24 -15.07 -1.35
CA LEU A 303 -14.16 -15.87 -0.77
C LEU A 303 -14.69 -17.20 -0.19
N PRO A 304 -13.84 -18.25 -0.13
CA PRO A 304 -14.16 -19.49 0.58
C PRO A 304 -14.49 -19.26 2.05
N GLY A 305 -15.35 -20.09 2.64
CA GLY A 305 -15.66 -20.03 4.08
C GLY A 305 -14.51 -20.47 5.00
N ASN A 306 -13.57 -21.29 4.50
CA ASN A 306 -12.41 -21.68 5.31
C ASN A 306 -11.46 -20.48 5.49
N PRO A 307 -11.04 -20.14 6.73
CA PRO A 307 -10.24 -18.94 6.98
C PRO A 307 -8.94 -18.84 6.18
N PHE A 308 -8.16 -19.92 6.14
CA PHE A 308 -6.90 -19.93 5.38
C PHE A 308 -7.17 -19.76 3.87
N ALA A 309 -8.19 -20.45 3.35
CA ALA A 309 -8.59 -20.36 1.96
C ALA A 309 -9.05 -18.95 1.57
N ALA A 310 -9.79 -18.27 2.45
CA ALA A 310 -10.23 -16.89 2.26
C ALA A 310 -9.04 -15.93 2.20
N VAL A 311 -8.13 -16.00 3.17
CA VAL A 311 -6.92 -15.15 3.22
C VAL A 311 -6.02 -15.41 2.00
N ALA A 312 -5.80 -16.69 1.65
CA ALA A 312 -5.01 -17.05 0.48
C ALA A 312 -5.60 -16.49 -0.83
N ALA A 313 -6.92 -16.60 -1.00
CA ALA A 313 -7.60 -16.06 -2.16
C ALA A 313 -7.59 -14.52 -2.17
N LEU A 314 -7.83 -13.88 -1.03
CA LEU A 314 -7.79 -12.42 -0.88
C LEU A 314 -6.41 -11.88 -1.26
N LEU A 315 -5.34 -12.40 -0.68
CA LEU A 315 -3.98 -11.93 -0.98
C LEU A 315 -3.58 -12.22 -2.44
N ALA A 316 -4.10 -13.30 -3.04
CA ALA A 316 -3.83 -13.63 -4.43
C ALA A 316 -4.59 -12.76 -5.43
N VAL A 317 -5.80 -12.29 -5.11
CA VAL A 317 -6.71 -11.64 -6.07
C VAL A 317 -7.00 -10.18 -5.74
N GLY A 318 -7.05 -9.83 -4.46
CA GLY A 318 -7.34 -8.49 -3.94
C GLY A 318 -6.50 -7.37 -4.56
N PRO A 319 -5.16 -7.52 -4.68
CA PRO A 319 -4.34 -6.49 -5.34
C PRO A 319 -4.75 -6.22 -6.79
N ALA A 320 -5.13 -7.25 -7.56
CA ALA A 320 -5.60 -7.06 -8.93
C ALA A 320 -6.96 -6.34 -8.98
N VAL A 321 -7.84 -6.56 -7.99
CA VAL A 321 -9.10 -5.83 -7.85
C VAL A 321 -8.83 -4.35 -7.55
N VAL A 322 -7.92 -4.07 -6.62
CA VAL A 322 -7.53 -2.69 -6.28
C VAL A 322 -6.89 -2.00 -7.48
N ASP A 323 -5.99 -2.67 -8.18
CA ASP A 323 -5.31 -2.12 -9.34
C ASP A 323 -6.31 -1.78 -10.46
N ALA A 324 -7.25 -2.69 -10.74
CA ALA A 324 -8.29 -2.46 -11.74
C ALA A 324 -9.23 -1.30 -11.36
N LEU A 325 -9.76 -1.31 -10.13
CA LEU A 325 -10.70 -0.29 -9.68
C LEU A 325 -10.07 1.09 -9.55
N THR A 326 -8.78 1.17 -9.26
CA THR A 326 -8.09 2.45 -9.05
C THR A 326 -7.21 2.88 -10.23
N LEU A 327 -7.15 2.09 -11.31
CA LEU A 327 -6.22 2.24 -12.43
C LEU A 327 -4.75 2.34 -11.97
N ARG A 328 -4.38 1.52 -11.00
CA ARG A 328 -3.01 1.49 -10.48
C ARG A 328 -2.10 0.79 -11.46
N THR A 329 -0.92 1.36 -11.65
CA THR A 329 0.21 0.66 -12.26
C THR A 329 0.66 -0.43 -11.28
N PRO A 330 0.59 -1.72 -11.64
CA PRO A 330 0.97 -2.79 -10.74
C PRO A 330 2.40 -2.63 -10.22
N GLY A 331 2.57 -2.82 -8.91
CA GLY A 331 3.88 -2.77 -8.27
C GLY A 331 4.76 -3.97 -8.64
N PRO A 332 6.05 -3.93 -8.28
CA PRO A 332 6.93 -5.08 -8.47
C PRO A 332 6.44 -6.28 -7.66
N THR A 333 6.31 -7.43 -8.31
CA THR A 333 6.02 -8.70 -7.64
C THR A 333 7.17 -9.10 -6.73
N MET A 334 6.86 -9.52 -5.49
CA MET A 334 7.86 -10.10 -4.60
C MET A 334 8.14 -11.55 -5.01
N TRP A 335 9.42 -11.86 -5.24
CA TRP A 335 9.85 -13.20 -5.64
C TRP A 335 10.73 -13.83 -4.57
N GLY A 336 10.57 -15.14 -4.34
CA GLY A 336 11.37 -15.93 -3.42
C GLY A 336 11.83 -17.24 -4.04
N ARG A 337 13.04 -17.68 -3.70
CA ARG A 337 13.54 -18.99 -4.13
C ARG A 337 13.23 -20.06 -3.09
N LEU A 338 12.60 -21.15 -3.50
CA LEU A 338 12.28 -22.25 -2.58
C LEU A 338 13.49 -23.13 -2.26
N SER A 339 13.72 -23.43 -0.99
CA SER A 339 14.78 -24.33 -0.52
C SER A 339 14.37 -25.81 -0.49
N ASP A 340 13.07 -26.10 -0.49
CA ASP A 340 12.52 -27.41 -0.16
C ASP A 340 11.25 -27.78 -0.95
N ALA A 341 10.91 -29.07 -0.77
CA ALA A 341 9.80 -29.85 -1.34
C ALA A 341 10.01 -30.43 -2.75
N GLY A 342 9.56 -31.68 -2.89
CA GLY A 342 9.47 -32.41 -4.16
C GLY A 342 8.58 -31.69 -5.17
N VAL A 343 8.66 -32.11 -6.43
CA VAL A 343 7.92 -31.47 -7.53
C VAL A 343 6.42 -31.43 -7.21
N MET A 344 5.82 -30.25 -7.31
CA MET A 344 4.38 -30.06 -7.15
C MET A 344 3.63 -30.72 -8.29
N GLU A 345 3.03 -31.87 -7.99
CA GLU A 345 2.20 -32.64 -8.90
C GLU A 345 0.74 -32.13 -8.93
N GLY A 346 0.07 -32.38 -10.06
CA GLY A 346 -1.33 -32.03 -10.31
C GLY A 346 -1.53 -30.74 -11.12
N GLU A 347 -2.77 -30.43 -11.47
CA GLU A 347 -3.09 -29.40 -12.47
C GLU A 347 -3.38 -28.01 -11.90
N ALA A 348 -3.59 -27.89 -10.59
CA ALA A 348 -4.00 -26.63 -9.95
C ALA A 348 -2.87 -26.00 -9.14
N THR A 349 -2.69 -24.68 -9.29
CA THR A 349 -1.76 -23.85 -8.50
C THR A 349 -2.02 -24.02 -7.00
N ARG A 350 -0.97 -24.25 -6.21
CA ARG A 350 -1.05 -24.32 -4.75
C ARG A 350 -0.70 -22.97 -4.13
N ILE A 351 -1.35 -22.62 -3.03
CA ILE A 351 -0.96 -21.51 -2.17
C ILE A 351 -0.66 -22.09 -0.79
N VAL A 352 0.56 -21.87 -0.31
CA VAL A 352 1.05 -22.45 0.95
C VAL A 352 1.76 -21.40 1.79
N GLY A 353 1.78 -21.59 3.11
CA GLY A 353 2.63 -20.79 3.99
C GLY A 353 4.10 -21.02 3.72
N VAL A 354 4.92 -19.98 3.83
CA VAL A 354 6.37 -20.07 3.72
C VAL A 354 7.10 -19.30 4.82
N GLN A 355 8.27 -19.83 5.17
CA GLN A 355 9.18 -19.26 6.15
C GLN A 355 10.51 -18.90 5.51
N GLN A 356 11.07 -17.75 5.85
CA GLN A 356 12.40 -17.37 5.36
C GLN A 356 13.48 -18.03 6.22
N HIS A 357 14.40 -18.75 5.58
CA HIS A 357 15.60 -19.29 6.23
C HIS A 357 16.82 -18.39 6.01
N PRO A 358 17.87 -18.55 6.84
CA PRO A 358 19.16 -17.90 6.62
C PRO A 358 19.65 -18.11 5.17
N GLY A 359 20.18 -17.05 4.56
CA GLY A 359 20.59 -17.06 3.15
C GLY A 359 19.48 -16.66 2.16
N GLY A 360 18.31 -16.26 2.64
CA GLY A 360 17.26 -15.64 1.80
C GLY A 360 16.42 -16.63 0.99
N VAL A 361 16.52 -17.93 1.28
CA VAL A 361 15.69 -18.99 0.69
C VAL A 361 14.43 -19.21 1.53
N TRP A 362 13.40 -19.74 0.88
CA TRP A 362 12.07 -19.89 1.46
C TRP A 362 11.67 -21.36 1.59
N ARG A 363 11.18 -21.72 2.77
CA ARG A 363 10.73 -23.06 3.11
C ARG A 363 9.23 -23.13 3.16
N SER A 364 8.65 -24.12 2.49
CA SER A 364 7.21 -24.38 2.57
C SER A 364 6.86 -25.04 3.90
N THR A 365 5.77 -24.58 4.52
CA THR A 365 5.17 -25.25 5.66
C THR A 365 4.22 -26.38 5.26
N GLY A 366 4.10 -26.67 3.96
CA GLY A 366 3.16 -27.64 3.42
C GLY A 366 1.71 -27.11 3.34
N PRO A 367 0.76 -27.96 2.93
CA PRO A 367 -0.64 -27.59 2.84
C PRO A 367 -1.27 -27.38 4.23
N ALA A 368 -2.05 -26.31 4.37
CA ALA A 368 -2.85 -26.06 5.56
C ALA A 368 -4.25 -26.68 5.42
N HIS A 369 -4.67 -27.43 6.44
CA HIS A 369 -5.98 -28.09 6.49
C HIS A 369 -6.81 -27.64 7.72
N THR A 370 -6.49 -26.49 8.30
CA THR A 370 -7.09 -26.03 9.56
C THR A 370 -8.31 -25.13 9.33
N PRO A 371 -9.34 -25.16 10.21
CA PRO A 371 -10.47 -24.24 10.18
C PRO A 371 -10.15 -22.88 10.83
N HIS A 372 -8.86 -22.53 10.92
CA HIS A 372 -8.31 -21.31 11.52
C HIS A 372 -6.94 -21.00 10.90
N LEU A 373 -6.33 -19.88 11.28
CA LEU A 373 -5.08 -19.36 10.69
C LEU A 373 -3.80 -19.83 11.41
N ALA A 374 -3.84 -20.85 12.26
CA ALA A 374 -2.66 -21.21 13.07
C ALA A 374 -1.46 -21.67 12.22
N GLY A 375 -1.71 -22.25 11.05
CA GLY A 375 -0.66 -22.60 10.09
C GLY A 375 0.13 -21.39 9.57
N LEU A 376 -0.39 -20.17 9.72
CA LEU A 376 0.29 -18.94 9.32
C LEU A 376 1.17 -18.34 10.42
N ILE A 377 1.02 -18.78 11.68
CA ILE A 377 1.78 -18.23 12.83
C ILE A 377 3.30 -18.18 12.55
N PRO A 378 3.94 -19.23 12.03
CA PRO A 378 5.39 -19.18 11.82
C PRO A 378 5.77 -18.59 10.45
N CYS A 379 4.80 -18.24 9.60
CA CYS A 379 5.03 -17.85 8.20
C CYS A 379 5.20 -16.35 8.03
N GLN A 380 6.10 -15.92 7.15
CA GLN A 380 6.26 -14.50 6.79
C GLN A 380 5.45 -14.13 5.52
N ALA A 381 5.17 -15.11 4.68
CA ALA A 381 4.41 -14.93 3.44
C ALA A 381 3.63 -16.20 3.09
N LEU A 382 2.73 -16.08 2.12
CA LEU A 382 2.26 -17.20 1.30
C LEU A 382 3.07 -17.28 0.01
N ALA A 383 3.26 -18.47 -0.53
CA ALA A 383 3.86 -18.66 -1.85
C ALA A 383 2.86 -19.24 -2.85
N ILE A 384 2.86 -18.70 -4.07
CA ILE A 384 2.08 -19.22 -5.19
C ILE A 384 2.94 -20.25 -5.93
N LEU A 385 2.49 -21.50 -5.94
CA LEU A 385 3.20 -22.64 -6.52
C LEU A 385 2.42 -23.19 -7.72
N PRO A 386 2.71 -22.75 -8.96
CA PRO A 386 2.17 -23.38 -10.16
C PRO A 386 2.56 -24.88 -10.25
N PRO A 387 1.82 -25.69 -11.04
CA PRO A 387 2.24 -27.05 -11.39
C PRO A 387 3.69 -27.12 -11.86
N GLY A 388 4.43 -28.14 -11.42
CA GLY A 388 5.85 -28.31 -11.75
C GLY A 388 6.84 -27.52 -10.89
N THR A 389 6.36 -26.69 -9.95
CA THR A 389 7.22 -26.01 -8.99
C THR A 389 7.95 -27.03 -8.10
N GLY A 390 9.26 -26.88 -7.95
CA GLY A 390 10.07 -27.70 -7.05
C GLY A 390 11.23 -26.92 -6.41
N ARG A 391 12.16 -27.64 -5.79
CA ARG A 391 13.36 -27.06 -5.17
C ARG A 391 14.10 -26.12 -6.13
N GLY A 392 14.45 -24.93 -5.66
CA GLY A 392 15.17 -23.91 -6.43
C GLY A 392 14.30 -23.05 -7.34
N SER A 393 12.99 -23.34 -7.45
CA SER A 393 12.06 -22.53 -8.25
C SER A 393 11.93 -21.12 -7.65
N LEU A 394 11.79 -20.14 -8.54
CA LEU A 394 11.42 -18.77 -8.17
C LEU A 394 9.90 -18.67 -8.16
N VAL A 395 9.32 -18.29 -7.02
CA VAL A 395 7.87 -18.24 -6.81
C VAL A 395 7.43 -16.86 -6.34
N GLU A 396 6.21 -16.48 -6.71
CA GLU A 396 5.59 -15.25 -6.22
C GLU A 396 5.27 -15.41 -4.72
N LEU A 397 5.64 -14.41 -3.95
CA LEU A 397 5.38 -14.30 -2.52
C LEU A 397 4.32 -13.25 -2.25
N LEU A 398 3.38 -13.60 -1.37
CA LEU A 398 2.33 -12.74 -0.86
C LEU A 398 2.61 -12.47 0.63
N PRO A 399 3.18 -11.30 0.98
CA PRO A 399 3.51 -10.98 2.36
C PRO A 399 2.29 -11.06 3.27
N LEU A 400 2.50 -11.60 4.48
CA LEU A 400 1.48 -11.60 5.54
C LEU A 400 1.61 -10.32 6.39
N PRO A 401 0.54 -9.89 7.08
CA PRO A 401 0.63 -8.82 8.07
C PRO A 401 1.50 -9.29 9.24
N HIS A 402 2.59 -8.57 9.52
CA HIS A 402 3.48 -8.75 10.68
C HIS A 402 3.75 -7.42 11.35
#